data_AF-C9Y6R8-F1
#
_entry.id   AF-C9Y6R8-F1
#
_cell.length_a   1.000
_cell.length_b   1.000
_cell.length_c   1.000
_cell.angle_alpha   90.00
_cell.angle_beta   90.00
_cell.angle_gamma   90.00
#
_symmetry.space_group_name_H-M   'P 1'
#
loop_
_entity.id
_entity.type
_entity.pdbx_description
1 polymer ?
#
loop_
_entity_poly.entity_id
_entity_poly.type
_entity_poly.pdbx_seq_one_letter_code
_entity_poly.pdbx_strand_id
1 'polypeptide(L)' 'MKAWKKNGLLHREDGPAVIKGSGENRVEEYWFEGCLVSAAMLEWEKTLTPEINEIIKRRKIVSLDSIRLK' A
#
# COMPACT_ATOMS: atom_id res chain seq x y z
N MET A 1 -11.81 13.82 -3.12
CA MET A 1 -11.05 12.57 -2.90
C MET A 1 -9.95 12.50 -3.93
N LYS A 2 -8.74 12.09 -3.55
CA LYS A 2 -7.62 11.85 -4.47
C LYS A 2 -7.15 10.40 -4.31
N ALA A 3 -6.81 9.75 -5.42
CA ALA A 3 -6.30 8.40 -5.43
C ALA A 3 -5.14 8.25 -6.42
N TRP A 4 -4.13 7.49 -6.05
CA TRP A 4 -2.94 7.20 -6.85
C TRP A 4 -2.89 5.71 -7.19
N LYS A 5 -2.51 5.41 -8.43
CA LYS A 5 -2.46 4.04 -8.95
C LYS A 5 -1.16 3.79 -9.73
N LYS A 6 -0.65 2.57 -9.63
CA LYS A 6 0.47 2.03 -10.43
C LYS A 6 0.00 0.68 -11.00
N ASN A 7 0.15 0.48 -12.30
CA ASN A 7 -0.30 -0.74 -13.00
C ASN A 7 -1.78 -1.10 -12.73
N GLY A 8 -2.65 -0.09 -12.60
CA GLY A 8 -4.09 -0.28 -12.34
C GLY A 8 -4.46 -0.52 -10.87
N LEU A 9 -3.49 -0.79 -9.99
CA LEU A 9 -3.68 -1.04 -8.56
C LEU A 9 -3.44 0.24 -7.73
N LEU A 10 -4.09 0.37 -6.57
CA LEU A 10 -3.80 1.46 -5.63
C LEU A 10 -2.35 1.33 -5.16
N HIS A 11 -1.57 2.40 -5.33
CA HIS A 11 -0.15 2.38 -5.04
C HIS A 11 0.40 3.80 -4.91
N ARG A 12 1.21 4.05 -3.87
CA ARG A 12 2.04 5.26 -3.76
C ARG A 12 3.20 5.05 -2.77
N GLU A 13 4.43 5.32 -3.20
CA GLU A 13 5.67 5.09 -2.41
C GLU A 13 6.01 6.27 -1.48
N ASP A 14 5.51 7.47 -1.78
CA ASP A 14 5.87 8.72 -1.09
C ASP A 14 4.74 9.31 -0.23
N GLY A 15 3.72 8.51 0.07
CA GLY A 15 2.61 8.96 0.91
C GLY A 15 1.33 8.16 0.69
N PRO A 16 0.18 8.62 1.20
CA PRO A 16 -1.07 7.89 1.08
C PRO A 16 -1.52 7.81 -0.37
N ALA A 17 -1.91 6.60 -0.77
CA ALA A 17 -2.47 6.32 -2.09
C ALA A 17 -3.93 6.73 -2.19
N VAL A 18 -4.63 6.96 -1.06
CA VAL A 18 -5.99 7.53 -1.04
C VAL A 18 -6.07 8.63 0.01
N ILE A 19 -6.61 9.78 -0.36
CA ILE A 19 -6.92 10.89 0.55
C ILE A 19 -8.39 11.28 0.39
N LYS A 20 -9.14 11.20 1.49
CA LYS A 20 -10.55 11.60 1.59
C LYS A 20 -10.70 12.71 2.63
N GLY A 21 -11.64 13.62 2.40
CA GLY A 21 -11.88 14.76 3.30
C GLY A 21 -10.71 15.75 3.39
N SER A 22 -10.80 16.62 4.39
CA SER A 22 -9.82 17.66 4.74
C SER A 22 -10.01 18.09 6.19
N GLY A 23 -9.01 18.72 6.79
CA GLY A 23 -9.07 19.16 8.20
C GLY A 23 -9.19 17.98 9.16
N GLU A 24 -10.07 18.11 10.16
CA GLU A 24 -10.34 17.06 11.17
C GLU A 24 -10.91 15.77 10.58
N ASN A 25 -11.60 15.84 9.44
CA ASN A 25 -12.23 14.70 8.77
C ASN A 25 -11.33 14.09 7.67
N ARG A 26 -10.03 14.39 7.69
CA ARG A 26 -9.07 13.86 6.71
C ARG A 26 -8.78 12.40 7.01
N VAL A 27 -8.99 11.54 6.02
CA VAL A 27 -8.65 10.12 6.06
C VAL A 27 -7.61 9.84 4.99
N GLU A 28 -6.58 9.10 5.39
CA GLU A 28 -5.45 8.72 4.55
C GLU A 28 -5.29 7.19 4.57
N GLU A 29 -5.21 6.59 3.38
CA GLU A 29 -4.95 5.16 3.25
C GLU A 29 -3.68 4.97 2.42
N TYR A 30 -2.81 4.09 2.91
CA TYR A 30 -1.54 3.77 2.28
C TYR A 30 -1.68 2.42 1.58
N TRP A 31 -1.30 2.39 0.30
CA TRP A 31 -1.42 1.19 -0.52
C TRP A 31 -0.13 0.92 -1.27
N PHE A 32 0.27 -0.35 -1.32
CA PHE A 32 1.40 -0.84 -2.09
C PHE A 32 0.99 -2.06 -2.89
N GLU A 33 1.09 -1.96 -4.21
CA GLU A 33 0.72 -3.02 -5.17
C GLU A 33 -0.71 -3.58 -4.94
N GLY A 34 -1.64 -2.70 -4.59
CA GLY A 34 -3.03 -3.09 -4.34
C GLY A 34 -3.29 -3.67 -2.94
N CYS A 35 -2.29 -3.72 -2.05
CA CYS A 35 -2.46 -4.10 -0.65
C CYS A 35 -2.50 -2.87 0.25
N LEU A 36 -3.46 -2.82 1.17
CA LEU A 36 -3.50 -1.81 2.24
C LEU A 36 -2.35 -2.09 3.21
N VAL A 37 -1.52 -1.07 3.46
CA VAL A 37 -0.35 -1.16 4.34
C VAL A 37 -0.37 -0.03 5.36
N SER A 38 0.42 -0.16 6.43
CA SER A 38 0.66 0.96 7.34
C SER A 38 1.66 1.94 6.73
N ALA A 39 1.63 3.21 7.16
CA ALA A 39 2.62 4.20 6.76
C ALA A 39 4.06 3.75 7.08
N ALA A 40 4.26 3.13 8.26
CA ALA A 40 5.55 2.59 8.68
C ALA A 40 6.08 1.51 7.72
N MET A 41 5.22 0.65 7.16
CA MET A 41 5.66 -0.37 6.19
C MET A 41 6.29 0.25 4.93
N LEU A 42 5.73 1.36 4.44
CA LEU A 42 6.28 2.09 3.28
C LEU A 42 7.58 2.82 3.61
N GLU A 43 7.69 3.39 4.82
CA GLU A 43 8.95 3.99 5.28
C GLU A 43 10.05 2.95 5.39
N TRP A 44 9.71 1.76 5.89
CA TRP A 44 10.67 0.69 6.11
C TRP A 44 11.24 0.19 4.79
N GLU A 45 10.44 0.05 3.74
CA GLU A 45 10.91 -0.38 2.41
C GLU A 45 12.07 0.48 1.88
N LYS A 46 12.05 1.80 2.16
CA LYS A 46 13.13 2.72 1.77
C LYS A 46 14.44 2.46 2.52
N THR A 47 14.38 1.81 3.66
CA THR A 47 15.53 1.52 4.55
C THR A 47 15.98 0.05 4.51
N LEU A 48 15.26 -0.80 3.80
CA LEU A 48 15.59 -2.22 3.72
C LEU A 48 16.90 -2.46 2.97
N THR A 49 17.70 -3.39 3.48
CA THR A 49 18.86 -3.88 2.74
C THR A 49 18.40 -4.61 1.47
N PRO A 50 19.23 -4.67 0.41
CA PRO A 50 18.90 -5.37 -0.82
C PRO A 50 18.42 -6.82 -0.59
N GLU A 51 18.99 -7.52 0.39
CA GLU A 51 18.64 -8.89 0.74
C GLU A 51 17.22 -9.00 1.30
N ILE A 52 16.84 -8.10 2.22
CA ILE A 52 15.49 -8.08 2.79
C ILE A 52 14.47 -7.65 1.74
N ASN A 53 14.82 -6.65 0.91
CA ASN A 53 14.00 -6.23 -0.23
C ASN A 53 13.72 -7.37 -1.19
N GLU A 54 14.71 -8.21 -1.47
CA GLU A 54 14.54 -9.38 -2.34
C GLU A 54 13.63 -10.44 -1.70
N ILE A 55 13.75 -10.67 -0.39
CA ILE A 55 12.85 -11.57 0.35
C ILE A 55 11.40 -11.08 0.24
N ILE A 56 11.15 -9.78 0.42
CA ILE A 56 9.80 -9.21 0.33
C ILE A 56 9.25 -9.31 -1.10
N LYS A 57 10.03 -8.97 -2.13
CA LYS A 57 9.61 -9.09 -3.53
C LYS A 57 9.31 -10.53 -3.94
N ARG A 58 9.98 -11.51 -3.34
CA ARG A 58 9.75 -12.94 -3.57
C ARG A 58 8.58 -13.49 -2.75
N ARG A 59 8.05 -12.76 -1.76
CA ARG A 59 6.85 -13.19 -1.04
C ARG A 59 5.69 -13.16 -2.01
N LYS A 60 5.01 -14.30 -2.13
CA LYS A 60 3.73 -14.41 -2.82
C LYS A 60 2.76 -13.44 -2.11
N ILE A 61 2.42 -12.34 -2.77
CA ILE A 61 1.30 -11.50 -2.33
C ILE A 61 0.06 -12.40 -2.42
N VAL A 62 -0.43 -12.88 -1.28
CA VAL A 62 -1.72 -13.57 -1.24
C VAL A 62 -2.77 -12.49 -1.37
N SER A 63 -3.16 -12.20 -2.61
CA SER A 63 -4.38 -11.43 -2.87
C SER A 63 -5.52 -12.20 -2.19
N LEU A 64 -6.19 -11.54 -1.24
CA LEU A 64 -7.40 -12.04 -0.59
C LEU A 64 -8.64 -11.78 -1.47
N ASP A 65 -8.48 -11.69 -2.79
CA ASP A 65 -9.58 -11.55 -3.74
C ASP A 65 -10.29 -12.90 -3.97
N SER A 66 -10.71 -13.62 -2.91
CA SER A 66 -11.70 -14.69 -3.08
C SER A 66 -12.39 -15.21 -1.82
N ILE A 67 -12.40 -14.50 -0.68
CA ILE A 67 -13.39 -14.84 0.36
C ILE A 67 -14.68 -14.08 0.04
N ARG A 68 -15.39 -14.51 -1.01
CA ARG A 68 -16.84 -14.30 -1.09
C ARG A 68 -17.44 -15.14 0.03
N LEU A 69 -17.73 -14.52 1.16
CA LEU A 69 -18.67 -15.09 2.14
C LEU A 69 -20.02 -15.20 1.41
N LYS A 70 -20.43 -16.43 1.09
CA LYS A 70 -21.81 -16.76 0.76
C LYS A 70 -22.61 -16.87 2.04
#